data_AF-L8HL49-F1
#
_entry.id   AF-L8HL49-F1
#
_cell.length_a   1.000
_cell.length_b   1.000
_cell.length_c   1.000
_cell.angle_alpha   90.00
_cell.angle_beta   90.00
_cell.angle_gamma   90.00
#
_symmetry.space_group_name_H-M   'P 1'
#
loop_
_entity.id
_entity.type
_entity.pdbx_description
1 polymer ?
#
loop_
_entity_poly.entity_id
_entity_poly.type
_entity_poly.pdbx_seq_one_letter_code
_entity_poly.pdbx_strand_id
1 'polypeptide(L)'
;ITVSKRPRAETFVFLDLEAIGLPSVDPEIAELSLFAVHQSSLEDLKCDESGAPLPPWVMDKLTLCMSPERPFTAKASEITGLSREGLGRCGKAGFDGTVVQMLQAFLSRQEGPVCLVAHNGFDYDFPLLCTELRRLGAHLPQDTVCLDTLTALQGLDSAHS
;
A
#
# COMPACT_ATOMS: atom_id res chain seq x y z
N ILE A 1 -8.62 2.96 -32.50
CA ILE A 1 -8.53 2.47 -31.11
C ILE A 1 -7.34 3.18 -30.48
N THR A 2 -7.59 4.29 -29.78
CA THR A 2 -6.54 5.06 -29.12
C THR A 2 -6.19 4.35 -27.81
N VAL A 3 -5.12 3.56 -27.83
CA VAL A 3 -4.53 3.01 -26.60
C VAL A 3 -4.12 4.22 -25.74
N SER A 4 -4.74 4.35 -24.57
CA SER A 4 -4.40 5.37 -23.58
C SER A 4 -2.89 5.30 -23.29
N LYS A 5 -2.16 6.41 -23.54
CA LYS A 5 -0.71 6.59 -23.28
C LYS A 5 -0.39 6.64 -21.76
N ARG A 6 -0.90 5.72 -20.95
CA ARG A 6 -0.36 5.55 -19.60
C ARG A 6 0.91 4.72 -19.72
N PRO A 7 2.01 5.13 -19.08
CA PRO A 7 3.24 4.36 -19.14
C PRO A 7 2.98 2.98 -18.50
N ARG A 8 3.48 1.93 -19.15
CA ARG A 8 3.37 0.55 -18.65
C ARG A 8 4.22 0.47 -17.39
N ALA A 9 3.64 0.02 -16.28
CA ALA A 9 4.38 -0.13 -15.04
C ALA A 9 5.27 -1.38 -15.09
N GLU A 10 6.54 -1.23 -14.73
CA GLU A 10 7.51 -2.32 -14.66
C GLU A 10 7.53 -2.96 -13.27
N THR A 11 7.18 -2.21 -12.22
CA THR A 11 7.06 -2.74 -10.85
C THR A 11 5.69 -2.45 -10.26
N PHE A 12 5.08 -3.47 -9.67
CA PHE A 12 3.84 -3.38 -8.91
C PHE A 12 4.16 -3.45 -7.42
N VAL A 13 3.77 -2.41 -6.69
CA VAL A 13 3.99 -2.32 -5.25
C VAL A 13 2.64 -2.47 -4.57
N PHE A 14 2.39 -3.66 -4.03
CA PHE A 14 1.20 -3.95 -3.24
C PHE A 14 1.31 -3.26 -1.89
N LEU A 15 0.31 -2.47 -1.57
CA LEU A 15 0.22 -1.60 -0.40
C LEU A 15 -1.00 -2.03 0.42
N ASP A 16 -0.81 -2.04 1.73
CA ASP A 16 -1.88 -2.15 2.72
C ASP A 16 -1.59 -1.23 3.91
N LEU A 17 -2.63 -0.60 4.45
CA LEU A 17 -2.56 0.31 5.58
C LEU A 17 -3.49 -0.11 6.71
N GLU A 18 -2.93 -0.26 7.91
CA GLU A 18 -3.71 -0.27 9.13
C GLU A 18 -3.75 1.13 9.73
N ALA A 19 -4.94 1.56 10.14
CA ALA A 19 -5.17 2.90 10.65
C ALA A 19 -6.03 2.91 11.91
N ILE A 20 -6.17 4.08 12.53
CA ILE A 20 -6.97 4.24 13.77
C ILE A 20 -8.49 4.10 13.56
N GLY A 21 -8.98 4.11 12.33
CA GLY A 21 -10.41 4.03 12.01
C GLY A 21 -10.73 4.27 10.54
N LEU A 22 -12.03 4.41 10.25
CA LEU A 22 -12.55 4.68 8.91
C LEU A 22 -12.43 6.18 8.53
N PRO A 23 -12.62 6.55 7.24
CA PRO A 23 -12.46 7.94 6.79
C PRO A 23 -13.27 8.99 7.57
N SER A 24 -14.42 8.60 8.16
CA SER A 24 -15.28 9.51 8.93
C SER A 24 -14.68 10.04 10.23
N VAL A 25 -13.55 9.48 10.70
CA VAL A 25 -12.83 9.94 11.89
C VAL A 25 -11.48 10.59 11.57
N ASP A 26 -11.26 10.95 10.29
CA ASP A 26 -10.01 11.48 9.78
C ASP A 26 -8.81 10.60 10.19
N PRO A 27 -8.68 9.35 9.75
CA PRO A 27 -7.75 8.41 10.37
C PRO A 27 -6.27 8.77 10.15
N GLU A 28 -5.40 8.19 10.98
CA GLU A 28 -3.94 8.22 10.89
C GLU A 28 -3.43 6.80 10.71
N ILE A 29 -2.34 6.65 9.96
CA ILE A 29 -1.70 5.36 9.71
C ILE A 29 -1.03 4.87 11.00
N ALA A 30 -1.21 3.60 11.32
CA ALA A 30 -0.59 2.90 12.43
C ALA A 30 0.38 1.80 11.97
N GLU A 31 0.11 1.19 10.83
CA GLU A 31 1.02 0.29 10.15
C GLU A 31 0.90 0.48 8.64
N LEU A 32 2.04 0.37 7.96
CA LEU A 32 2.10 0.33 6.51
C LEU A 32 2.90 -0.91 6.10
N SER A 33 2.44 -1.59 5.05
CA SER A 33 3.15 -2.70 4.44
C SER A 33 3.23 -2.54 2.92
N LEU A 34 4.42 -2.76 2.36
CA LEU A 34 4.71 -2.70 0.93
C LEU A 34 5.37 -3.99 0.46
N PHE A 35 4.91 -4.51 -0.67
CA PHE A 35 5.50 -5.64 -1.38
C PHE A 35 5.75 -5.22 -2.83
N ALA A 36 7.00 -5.00 -3.20
CA ALA A 36 7.38 -4.64 -4.57
C ALA A 36 7.71 -5.89 -5.38
N VAL A 37 7.02 -6.06 -6.51
CA VAL A 37 7.15 -7.20 -7.41
C VAL A 37 7.32 -6.69 -8.84
N HIS A 38 8.41 -7.09 -9.49
CA HIS A 38 8.63 -6.77 -10.90
C HIS A 38 7.60 -7.49 -11.78
N GLN A 39 7.16 -6.84 -12.86
CA GLN A 39 6.16 -7.34 -13.79
C GLN A 39 6.46 -8.75 -14.27
N SER A 40 7.71 -9.05 -14.62
CA SER A 40 8.11 -10.38 -15.08
C SER A 40 7.76 -11.50 -14.08
N SER A 41 7.76 -11.21 -12.78
CA SER A 41 7.42 -12.20 -11.75
C SER A 41 5.90 -12.41 -11.60
N LEU A 42 5.09 -11.43 -12.03
CA LEU A 42 3.63 -11.57 -12.13
C LEU A 42 3.22 -12.27 -13.43
N GLU A 43 4.01 -12.15 -14.49
CA GLU A 43 3.76 -12.84 -15.76
C GLU A 43 4.19 -14.33 -15.69
N ASP A 44 5.25 -14.65 -14.95
CA ASP A 44 5.75 -16.01 -14.71
C ASP A 44 5.33 -16.55 -13.32
N LEU A 45 4.02 -16.45 -13.03
CA LEU A 45 3.45 -16.84 -11.74
C LEU A 45 3.42 -18.37 -11.63
N LYS A 46 4.09 -18.91 -10.60
CA LYS A 46 4.07 -20.34 -10.30
C LYS A 46 2.82 -20.69 -9.53
N CYS A 47 2.28 -21.90 -9.72
CA CYS A 47 1.19 -22.42 -8.92
C CYS A 47 1.65 -23.61 -8.07
N ASP A 48 0.96 -23.85 -6.97
CA ASP A 48 1.08 -25.09 -6.21
C ASP A 48 0.32 -26.25 -6.86
N GLU A 49 0.37 -27.43 -6.24
CA GLU A 49 -0.32 -28.64 -6.73
C GLU A 49 -1.86 -28.47 -6.80
N SER A 50 -2.44 -27.51 -6.07
CA SER A 50 -3.87 -27.19 -6.11
C SER A 50 -4.24 -26.20 -7.22
N GLY A 51 -3.24 -25.68 -7.94
CA GLY A 51 -3.40 -24.64 -8.95
C GLY A 51 -3.46 -23.23 -8.36
N ALA A 52 -3.28 -23.06 -7.05
CA ALA A 52 -3.27 -21.76 -6.41
C ALA A 52 -1.95 -21.03 -6.69
N PRO A 53 -1.99 -19.73 -7.02
CA PRO A 53 -0.79 -18.96 -7.29
C PRO A 53 0.11 -18.88 -6.05
N LEU A 54 1.39 -19.20 -6.22
CA LEU A 54 2.43 -19.03 -5.22
C LEU A 54 2.95 -17.58 -5.27
N PRO A 55 3.27 -16.98 -4.11
CA PRO A 55 3.90 -15.66 -4.10
C PRO A 55 5.22 -15.66 -4.88
N PRO A 56 5.51 -14.58 -5.64
CA PRO A 56 6.80 -14.40 -6.30
C PRO A 56 7.99 -14.53 -5.34
N TRP A 57 9.05 -15.23 -5.75
CA TRP A 57 10.23 -15.40 -4.89
C TRP A 57 11.08 -14.13 -4.79
N VAL A 58 11.19 -13.39 -5.89
CA VAL A 58 11.94 -12.13 -5.94
C VAL A 58 10.97 -10.99 -5.63
N MET A 59 11.05 -10.46 -4.41
CA MET A 59 10.27 -9.32 -3.97
C MET A 59 10.97 -8.54 -2.87
N ASP A 60 10.84 -7.21 -2.91
CA ASP A 60 11.27 -6.33 -1.81
C ASP A 60 10.08 -6.10 -0.87
N LYS A 61 10.34 -6.03 0.44
CA LYS A 61 9.31 -5.77 1.47
C LYS A 61 9.70 -4.63 2.39
N LEU A 62 8.72 -3.82 2.77
CA LEU A 62 8.86 -2.81 3.82
C LEU A 62 7.61 -2.84 4.70
N THR A 63 7.77 -3.08 6.00
CA THR A 63 6.69 -2.99 6.98
C THR A 63 7.13 -2.06 8.11
N LEU A 64 6.34 -1.03 8.38
CA LEU A 64 6.62 -0.05 9.44
C LEU A 64 5.37 0.14 10.29
N CYS A 65 5.49 -0.05 11.60
CA CYS A 65 4.49 0.44 12.54
C CYS A 65 4.87 1.86 13.01
N MET A 66 3.87 2.71 13.20
CA MET A 66 4.01 4.08 13.67
C MET A 66 2.95 4.40 14.71
N SER A 67 3.28 5.27 15.67
CA SER A 67 2.38 5.65 16.75
C SER A 67 1.53 6.86 16.32
N PRO A 68 0.22 6.69 16.04
CA PRO A 68 -0.65 7.81 15.66
C PRO A 68 -0.85 8.78 16.82
N GLU A 69 -1.19 10.04 16.53
CA GLU A 69 -1.45 11.12 17.49
C GLU A 69 -2.83 11.00 18.16
N ARG A 70 -3.80 10.39 17.49
CA ARG A 70 -5.14 10.12 18.04
C ARG A 70 -5.31 8.67 18.48
N PRO A 71 -6.27 8.41 19.39
CA PRO A 71 -6.57 7.05 19.81
C PRO A 71 -7.22 6.24 18.69
N PHE A 72 -7.03 4.93 18.73
CA PHE A 72 -7.76 3.98 17.91
C PHE A 72 -9.25 4.01 18.27
N THR A 73 -10.11 3.86 17.27
CA THR A 73 -11.47 3.39 17.51
C THR A 73 -11.43 1.98 18.09
N ALA A 74 -12.42 1.62 18.92
CA ALA A 74 -12.48 0.28 19.50
C ALA A 74 -12.40 -0.83 18.44
N LYS A 75 -13.09 -0.63 17.29
CA LYS A 75 -13.12 -1.60 16.21
C LYS A 75 -11.79 -1.70 15.45
N ALA A 76 -11.11 -0.59 15.21
CA ALA A 76 -9.79 -0.62 14.60
C ALA A 76 -8.78 -1.36 15.49
N SER A 77 -8.78 -1.08 16.80
CA SER A 77 -7.89 -1.77 17.73
C SER A 77 -8.19 -3.28 17.81
N GLU A 78 -9.47 -3.67 17.74
CA GLU A 78 -9.89 -5.08 17.69
C GLU A 78 -9.41 -5.81 16.44
N ILE A 79 -9.62 -5.23 15.25
CA ILE A 79 -9.31 -5.89 13.96
C ILE A 79 -7.79 -5.97 13.74
N THR A 80 -7.07 -4.89 14.04
CA THR A 80 -5.62 -4.79 13.77
C THR A 80 -4.78 -5.43 14.87
N GLY A 81 -5.32 -5.58 16.07
CA GLY A 81 -4.54 -5.93 17.26
C GLY A 81 -3.55 -4.85 17.70
N LEU A 82 -3.57 -3.67 17.07
CA LEU A 82 -2.71 -2.55 17.40
C LEU A 82 -3.38 -1.66 18.45
N SER A 83 -2.57 -1.08 19.33
CA SER A 83 -3.00 -0.04 20.24
C SER A 83 -1.91 1.02 20.40
N ARG A 84 -2.34 2.23 20.75
CA ARG A 84 -1.42 3.34 21.05
C ARG A 84 -0.45 2.98 22.17
N GLU A 85 -0.91 2.29 23.21
CA GLU A 85 -0.06 1.85 24.32
C GLU A 85 0.94 0.79 23.87
N GLY A 86 0.55 -0.12 22.98
CA GLY A 86 1.44 -1.10 22.38
C GLY A 86 2.55 -0.45 21.56
N LEU A 87 2.18 0.45 20.65
CA LEU A 87 3.11 1.19 19.79
C LEU A 87 4.02 2.11 20.61
N GLY A 88 3.49 2.78 21.63
CA GLY A 88 4.26 3.62 22.55
C GLY A 88 5.27 2.82 23.38
N ARG A 89 4.91 1.63 23.89
CA ARG A 89 5.84 0.75 24.60
C ARG A 89 7.01 0.29 23.73
N CYS A 90 6.78 0.12 22.43
CA CYS A 90 7.83 -0.21 21.46
C CYS A 90 8.62 1.02 20.97
N GLY A 91 8.36 2.21 21.50
CA GLY A 91 9.06 3.45 21.14
C GLY A 91 8.84 3.87 19.68
N LYS A 92 7.68 3.53 19.09
CA LYS A 92 7.39 3.89 17.69
C LYS A 92 7.12 5.39 17.59
N ALA A 93 7.83 6.07 16.69
CA ALA A 93 7.48 7.43 16.28
C ALA A 93 6.19 7.42 15.42
N GLY A 94 5.58 8.58 15.25
CA GLY A 94 4.46 8.76 14.31
C GLY A 94 4.92 8.74 12.85
N PHE A 95 4.00 9.04 11.93
CA PHE A 95 4.37 9.22 10.52
C PHE A 95 5.24 10.48 10.39
N ASP A 96 6.54 10.31 10.14
CA ASP A 96 7.52 11.41 10.18
C ASP A 96 8.41 11.45 8.92
N GLY A 97 9.37 12.37 8.91
CA GLY A 97 10.32 12.50 7.78
C GLY A 97 11.18 11.25 7.56
N THR A 98 11.41 10.45 8.60
CA THR A 98 12.16 9.18 8.48
C THR A 98 11.34 8.15 7.71
N VAL A 99 10.04 8.04 8.02
CA VAL A 99 9.11 7.19 7.25
C VAL A 99 9.08 7.63 5.79
N VAL A 100 8.96 8.94 5.51
CA VAL A 100 9.00 9.47 4.14
C VAL A 100 10.27 9.08 3.40
N GLN A 101 11.44 9.25 4.03
CA GLN A 101 12.73 8.88 3.43
C GLN A 101 12.82 7.38 3.15
N MET A 102 12.33 6.53 4.06
CA MET A 102 12.28 5.08 3.85
C MET A 102 11.38 4.72 2.66
N LEU A 103 10.21 5.35 2.54
CA LEU A 103 9.31 5.13 1.40
C LEU A 103 9.95 5.55 0.08
N GLN A 104 10.56 6.74 0.03
CA GLN A 104 11.24 7.24 -1.17
C GLN A 104 12.44 6.37 -1.55
N ALA A 105 13.24 5.95 -0.57
CA ALA A 105 14.36 5.05 -0.81
C ALA A 105 13.89 3.66 -1.28
N PHE A 106 12.82 3.13 -0.68
CA PHE A 106 12.23 1.85 -1.10
C PHE A 106 11.71 1.91 -2.53
N LEU A 107 10.96 2.96 -2.88
CA LEU A 107 10.39 3.13 -4.23
C LEU A 107 11.47 3.42 -5.29
N SER A 108 12.53 4.15 -4.95
CA SER A 108 13.61 4.46 -5.91
C SER A 108 14.50 3.26 -6.24
N ARG A 109 14.41 2.16 -5.48
CA ARG A 109 15.08 0.89 -5.81
C ARG A 109 14.33 0.07 -6.87
N GLN A 110 13.08 0.41 -7.15
CA GLN A 110 12.22 -0.37 -8.02
C GLN A 110 12.37 0.10 -9.48
N GLU A 111 12.28 -0.83 -10.43
CA GLU A 111 12.26 -0.48 -11.84
C GLU A 111 10.96 0.29 -12.14
N GLY A 112 11.11 1.51 -12.64
CA GLY A 112 9.99 2.41 -12.92
C GLY A 112 9.46 2.25 -14.35
N PRO A 113 8.22 2.71 -14.62
CA PRO A 113 7.27 3.32 -13.70
C PRO A 113 6.71 2.34 -12.67
N VAL A 114 6.40 2.84 -11.47
CA VAL A 114 5.82 2.05 -10.38
C VAL A 114 4.30 2.17 -10.37
N CYS A 115 3.61 1.05 -10.18
CA CYS A 115 2.17 1.00 -9.90
C CYS A 115 1.93 0.62 -8.44
N LEU A 116 1.36 1.53 -7.65
CA LEU A 116 0.83 1.20 -6.32
C LEU A 116 -0.49 0.44 -6.46
N VAL A 117 -0.59 -0.70 -5.79
CA VAL A 117 -1.75 -1.59 -5.86
C VAL A 117 -2.33 -1.76 -4.46
N ALA A 118 -3.59 -1.39 -4.26
CA ALA A 118 -4.28 -1.58 -2.97
C ALA A 118 -5.72 -2.05 -3.21
N HIS A 119 -6.34 -2.65 -2.20
CA HIS A 119 -7.73 -3.10 -2.26
C HIS A 119 -8.66 -2.05 -1.67
N ASN A 120 -9.61 -1.53 -2.46
CA ASN A 120 -10.38 -0.33 -2.10
C ASN A 120 -9.47 0.90 -1.89
N GLY A 121 -8.31 0.91 -2.55
CA GLY A 121 -7.28 1.92 -2.38
C GLY A 121 -7.71 3.32 -2.83
N PHE A 122 -8.60 3.45 -3.82
CA PHE A 122 -9.09 4.76 -4.25
C PHE A 122 -9.94 5.45 -3.19
N ASP A 123 -10.65 4.68 -2.37
CA ASP A 123 -11.55 5.18 -1.34
C ASP A 123 -10.91 5.16 0.06
N TYR A 124 -9.72 4.59 0.23
CA TYR A 124 -9.07 4.47 1.53
C TYR A 124 -7.54 4.70 1.50
N ASP A 125 -6.76 3.72 1.04
CA ASP A 125 -5.30 3.71 1.23
C ASP A 125 -4.60 4.89 0.55
N PHE A 126 -4.94 5.17 -0.71
CA PHE A 126 -4.26 6.22 -1.46
C PHE A 126 -4.60 7.62 -0.94
N PRO A 127 -5.86 7.99 -0.66
CA PRO A 127 -6.18 9.26 0.00
C PRO A 127 -5.52 9.42 1.37
N LEU A 128 -5.48 8.36 2.18
CA LEU A 128 -4.88 8.38 3.51
C LEU A 128 -3.36 8.58 3.45
N LEU A 129 -2.66 7.78 2.65
CA LEU A 129 -1.21 7.94 2.43
C LEU A 129 -0.88 9.34 1.87
N CYS A 130 -1.67 9.83 0.92
CA CYS A 130 -1.49 11.18 0.39
C CYS A 130 -1.68 12.26 1.46
N THR A 131 -2.61 12.07 2.39
CA THR A 131 -2.86 13.04 3.48
C THR A 131 -1.64 13.13 4.41
N GLU A 132 -1.07 11.98 4.80
CA GLU A 132 0.14 11.94 5.64
C GLU A 132 1.37 12.51 4.92
N LEU A 133 1.56 12.18 3.64
CA LEU A 133 2.66 12.73 2.84
C LEU A 133 2.54 14.25 2.68
N ARG A 134 1.34 14.76 2.37
CA ARG A 134 1.09 16.22 2.23
C ARG A 134 1.33 16.97 3.54
N ARG A 135 0.97 16.39 4.68
CA ARG A 135 1.25 16.98 6.02
C ARG A 135 2.74 17.26 6.21
N LEU A 136 3.61 16.47 5.60
CA LEU A 136 5.07 16.61 5.65
C LEU A 136 5.67 17.30 4.41
N GLY A 137 4.86 17.83 3.50
CA GLY A 137 5.35 18.43 2.25
C GLY A 137 6.02 17.43 1.31
N ALA A 138 5.71 16.14 1.45
CA ALA A 138 6.27 15.05 0.66
C ALA A 138 5.32 14.61 -0.46
N HIS A 139 5.90 14.01 -1.48
CA HIS A 139 5.17 13.44 -2.62
C HIS A 139 5.76 12.07 -2.99
N LEU A 140 4.92 11.24 -3.59
CA LEU A 140 5.36 10.04 -4.30
C LEU A 140 6.13 10.44 -5.58
N PRO A 141 6.95 9.55 -6.15
CA PRO A 141 7.58 9.79 -7.45
C PRO A 141 6.55 10.18 -8.53
N GLN A 142 6.91 11.10 -9.43
CA GLN A 142 5.97 11.68 -10.40
C GLN A 142 5.34 10.65 -11.35
N ASP A 143 6.06 9.57 -11.65
CA ASP A 143 5.60 8.51 -12.56
C ASP A 143 4.89 7.36 -11.83
N THR A 144 4.59 7.52 -10.54
CA THR A 144 3.80 6.54 -9.79
C THR A 144 2.34 6.58 -10.23
N VAL A 145 1.83 5.44 -10.70
CA VAL A 145 0.40 5.22 -11.00
C VAL A 145 -0.24 4.41 -9.88
N CYS A 146 -1.57 4.44 -9.77
CA CYS A 146 -2.32 3.67 -8.79
C CYS A 146 -3.33 2.74 -9.47
N LEU A 147 -3.49 1.54 -8.92
CA LEU A 147 -4.48 0.54 -9.31
C LEU A 147 -5.28 0.09 -8.09
N ASP A 148 -6.60 0.14 -8.19
CA ASP A 148 -7.50 -0.40 -7.19
C ASP A 148 -7.96 -1.81 -7.59
N THR A 149 -7.61 -2.79 -6.77
CA THR A 149 -7.95 -4.19 -7.04
C THR A 149 -9.44 -4.49 -6.91
N LEU A 150 -10.20 -3.74 -6.11
CA LEU A 150 -11.65 -3.92 -6.00
C LEU A 150 -12.31 -3.64 -7.35
N THR A 151 -12.00 -2.50 -7.95
CA THR A 151 -12.54 -2.13 -9.28
C THR A 151 -11.98 -3.04 -10.38
N ALA A 152 -10.69 -3.39 -10.31
CA ALA A 152 -10.05 -4.24 -11.32
C ALA A 152 -10.66 -5.65 -11.35
N LEU A 153 -10.83 -6.29 -10.18
CA LEU A 153 -11.38 -7.63 -10.07
C LEU A 153 -12.86 -7.67 -10.47
N GLN A 154 -13.67 -6.70 -10.05
CA GLN A 154 -15.07 -6.56 -10.52
C GLN A 154 -15.16 -6.46 -12.04
N GLY A 155 -14.23 -5.71 -12.66
CA GLY A 155 -14.15 -5.60 -14.11
C GLY A 155 -13.78 -6.92 -14.79
N LEU A 156 -12.86 -7.69 -14.21
CA LEU A 156 -12.48 -9.01 -14.71
C LEU A 156 -13.63 -10.01 -14.61
N ASP A 157 -14.32 -10.08 -13.48
CA ASP A 157 -15.46 -10.97 -13.28
C ASP A 157 -16.60 -10.66 -14.26
N SER A 158 -16.88 -9.37 -14.49
CA SER A 158 -17.90 -8.91 -15.44
C SER A 158 -17.55 -9.23 -16.89
N ALA A 159 -16.26 -9.31 -17.24
CA ALA A 159 -15.80 -9.65 -18.58
C ALA A 159 -15.82 -11.16 -18.87
N HIS A 160 -15.87 -12.00 -17.83
CA HIS A 160 -15.93 -13.47 -17.93
C HIS A 160 -17.34 -14.04 -17.67
N SER A 161 -18.33 -13.17 -17.43
CA SER A 161 -19.76 -13.51 -17.28
C SER A 161 -20.50 -13.35 -18.61
#